data_AF-A0A529WKH6-F1
#
_entry.id   AF-A0A529WKH6-F1
#
_cell.length_a   1.000
_cell.length_b   1.000
_cell.length_c   1.000
_cell.angle_alpha   90.00
_cell.angle_beta   90.00
_cell.angle_gamma   90.00
#
_symmetry.space_group_name_H-M   'P 1'
#
loop_
_entity.id
_entity.type
_entity.pdbx_description
1 polymer ?
#
loop_
_entity_poly.entity_id
_entity_poly.type
_entity_poly.pdbx_seq_one_letter_code
_entity_poly.pdbx_strand_id
1 'polypeptide(L)'
;MPKTYLIDNPQPNAFATGRNPENAAVAASTGLLQRLSHEEVAAVMAHELAHVQHRDTLTMTIVATLAGAISMLGNFAFFLGGSRDNNNPFGFVGVLVAMLVAPFAAMIVQMAVSRTREYEADRRGAEICGNPLWLASALNKIARGAEQIPNEDVERNPAMAHLFIINPLHGERMDNLFSTHPSTENRIAALQEMARAMGAASPASRRQASPPPIQPEETSAGPWGKPADPEPPGEPKQPKPNPWGRNPTGPRNVRSKGPWS
;
A
#
# COMPACT_ATOMS: atom_id res chain seq x y z
N MET A 1 18.10 9.00 -5.32
CA MET A 1 17.86 7.62 -4.88
C MET A 1 18.43 7.49 -3.48
N PRO A 2 17.65 7.07 -2.47
CA PRO A 2 18.15 6.78 -1.12
C PRO A 2 19.29 5.74 -1.15
N LYS A 3 20.16 5.74 -0.15
CA LYS A 3 21.19 4.70 -0.01
C LYS A 3 20.54 3.38 0.36
N THR A 4 21.02 2.27 -0.22
CA THR A 4 20.54 0.93 0.09
C THR A 4 21.55 0.17 0.93
N TYR A 5 21.06 -0.58 1.93
CA TYR A 5 21.88 -1.34 2.87
C TYR A 5 21.39 -2.78 2.97
N LEU A 6 22.32 -3.69 3.22
CA LEU A 6 22.04 -5.08 3.58
C LEU A 6 22.42 -5.26 5.05
N ILE A 7 21.49 -5.76 5.84
CA ILE A 7 21.70 -6.09 7.25
C ILE A 7 21.87 -7.59 7.35
N ASP A 8 22.95 -8.04 7.97
CA ASP A 8 23.14 -9.46 8.26
C ASP A 8 22.29 -9.86 9.47
N ASN A 9 21.07 -10.33 9.20
CA ASN A 9 20.13 -10.78 10.20
C ASN A 9 19.19 -11.84 9.58
N PRO A 10 19.06 -13.04 10.16
CA PRO A 10 18.24 -14.12 9.63
C PRO A 10 16.72 -13.85 9.72
N GLN A 11 16.30 -12.88 10.55
CA GLN A 11 14.92 -12.47 10.65
C GLN A 11 14.51 -11.62 9.43
N PRO A 12 13.43 -11.97 8.71
CA PRO A 12 12.94 -11.20 7.57
C PRO A 12 12.51 -9.79 7.98
N ASN A 13 13.20 -8.79 7.46
CA ASN A 13 12.82 -7.39 7.67
C ASN A 13 13.34 -6.49 6.56
N ALA A 14 12.65 -5.38 6.33
CA ALA A 14 13.16 -4.22 5.60
C ALA A 14 12.58 -2.95 6.25
N PHE A 15 13.30 -1.84 6.18
CA PHE A 15 12.81 -0.57 6.70
C PHE A 15 13.48 0.61 6.00
N ALA A 16 12.76 1.73 5.95
CA ALA A 16 13.29 3.03 5.62
C ALA A 16 13.55 3.91 6.85
N THR A 17 14.60 4.72 6.79
CA THR A 17 14.89 5.75 7.77
C THR A 17 15.49 6.99 7.11
N GLY A 18 15.39 8.15 7.78
CA GLY A 18 15.92 9.41 7.29
C GLY A 18 14.93 10.56 7.39
N ARG A 19 15.44 11.79 7.25
CA ARG A 19 14.63 13.02 7.45
C ARG A 19 13.95 13.49 6.17
N ASN A 20 14.52 13.17 5.02
CA ASN A 20 14.03 13.55 3.70
C ASN A 20 14.56 12.58 2.63
N PRO A 21 13.98 12.58 1.41
CA PRO A 21 14.42 11.69 0.33
C PRO A 21 15.91 11.78 -0.02
N GLU A 22 16.52 12.94 0.21
CA GLU A 22 17.94 13.20 -0.06
C GLU A 22 18.87 12.59 1.00
N ASN A 23 18.38 12.44 2.25
CA ASN A 23 19.12 11.90 3.39
C ASN A 23 18.43 10.66 3.98
N ALA A 24 17.84 9.85 3.11
CA ALA A 24 17.21 8.59 3.47
C ALA A 24 18.10 7.38 3.18
N ALA A 25 17.89 6.34 3.97
CA ALA A 25 18.45 5.01 3.81
C ALA A 25 17.32 3.98 3.83
N VAL A 26 17.42 2.98 2.97
CA VAL A 26 16.54 1.80 2.99
C VAL A 26 17.40 0.57 3.21
N ALA A 27 17.00 -0.30 4.11
CA ALA A 27 17.72 -1.51 4.43
C ALA A 27 16.83 -2.75 4.26
N ALA A 28 17.43 -3.86 3.85
CA ALA A 28 16.81 -5.18 3.85
C ALA A 28 17.70 -6.17 4.61
N SER A 29 17.12 -7.17 5.26
CA SER A 29 17.88 -8.22 5.95
C SER A 29 18.25 -9.37 5.02
N THR A 30 19.34 -10.09 5.34
CA THR A 30 19.70 -11.35 4.67
C THR A 30 18.56 -12.38 4.75
N GLY A 31 17.88 -12.44 5.88
CA GLY A 31 16.69 -13.29 6.10
C GLY A 31 15.49 -12.96 5.22
N LEU A 32 15.31 -11.69 4.83
CA LEU A 32 14.27 -11.27 3.89
C LEU A 32 14.60 -11.74 2.47
N LEU A 33 15.84 -11.49 2.02
CA LEU A 33 16.31 -11.86 0.68
C LEU A 33 16.33 -13.37 0.44
N GLN A 34 16.53 -14.18 1.48
CA GLN A 34 16.50 -15.64 1.37
C GLN A 34 15.08 -16.22 1.21
N ARG A 35 14.04 -15.49 1.62
CA ARG A 35 12.66 -15.98 1.64
C ARG A 35 11.78 -15.43 0.51
N LEU A 36 12.12 -14.24 0.03
CA LEU A 36 11.33 -13.54 -0.98
C LEU A 36 11.95 -13.71 -2.38
N SER A 37 11.11 -13.78 -3.40
CA SER A 37 11.55 -13.69 -4.79
C SER A 37 12.05 -12.28 -5.11
N HIS A 38 12.72 -12.13 -6.25
CA HIS A 38 13.20 -10.82 -6.70
C HIS A 38 12.06 -9.78 -6.79
N GLU A 39 10.92 -10.19 -7.32
CA GLU A 39 9.72 -9.36 -7.46
C GLU A 39 9.11 -8.97 -6.11
N GLU A 40 9.09 -9.92 -5.16
CA GLU A 40 8.60 -9.67 -3.80
C GLU A 40 9.52 -8.71 -3.04
N VAL A 41 10.84 -8.88 -3.16
CA VAL A 41 11.82 -7.93 -2.61
C VAL A 41 11.64 -6.56 -3.23
N ALA A 42 11.50 -6.47 -4.56
CA ALA A 42 11.28 -5.20 -5.24
C ALA A 42 10.00 -4.51 -4.72
N ALA A 43 8.93 -5.26 -4.49
CA ALA A 43 7.68 -4.75 -3.94
C ALA A 43 7.82 -4.23 -2.51
N VAL A 44 8.51 -4.96 -1.63
CA VAL A 44 8.81 -4.51 -0.26
C VAL A 44 9.68 -3.25 -0.29
N MET A 45 10.73 -3.22 -1.10
CA MET A 45 11.60 -2.05 -1.22
C MET A 45 10.86 -0.84 -1.81
N ALA A 46 9.91 -1.04 -2.73
CA ALA A 46 9.08 0.03 -3.27
C ALA A 46 8.10 0.60 -2.21
N HIS A 47 7.58 -0.25 -1.33
CA HIS A 47 6.81 0.17 -0.16
C HIS A 47 7.65 1.05 0.78
N GLU A 48 8.87 0.63 1.13
CA GLU A 48 9.78 1.43 1.96
C GLU A 48 10.15 2.77 1.31
N LEU A 49 10.35 2.78 -0.01
CA LEU A 49 10.60 4.01 -0.76
C LEU A 49 9.39 4.95 -0.77
N ALA A 50 8.16 4.42 -0.73
CA ALA A 50 6.95 5.24 -0.63
C ALA A 50 6.90 6.00 0.71
N HIS A 51 7.28 5.36 1.82
CA HIS A 51 7.40 6.04 3.12
C HIS A 51 8.41 7.20 3.09
N VAL A 52 9.55 6.99 2.43
CA VAL A 52 10.56 8.05 2.23
C VAL A 52 9.99 9.19 1.39
N GLN A 53 9.34 8.86 0.26
CA GLN A 53 8.72 9.82 -0.65
C GLN A 53 7.69 10.70 0.06
N HIS A 54 6.87 10.10 0.94
CA HIS A 54 5.81 10.78 1.68
C HIS A 54 6.26 11.39 3.02
N ARG A 55 7.53 11.21 3.42
CA ARG A 55 8.12 11.72 4.66
C ARG A 55 7.34 11.26 5.90
N ASP A 56 7.00 9.98 5.94
CA ASP A 56 6.13 9.44 6.99
C ASP A 56 6.80 9.49 8.37
N THR A 57 8.11 9.24 8.45
CA THR A 57 8.89 9.39 9.69
C THR A 57 8.81 10.80 10.26
N LEU A 58 8.90 11.83 9.39
CA LEU A 58 8.77 13.23 9.81
C LEU A 58 7.35 13.52 10.30
N THR A 59 6.33 13.09 9.53
CA THR A 59 4.92 13.28 9.88
C THR A 59 4.63 12.68 11.25
N MET A 60 5.08 11.45 11.49
CA MET A 60 4.91 10.77 12.78
C MET A 60 5.65 11.45 13.91
N THR A 61 6.85 11.96 13.66
CA THR A 61 7.59 12.73 14.66
C THR A 61 6.82 14.00 15.06
N ILE A 62 6.24 14.72 14.10
CA ILE A 62 5.43 15.92 14.37
C ILE A 62 4.17 15.54 15.16
N VAL A 63 3.44 14.51 14.74
CA VAL A 63 2.23 14.02 15.44
C VAL A 63 2.56 13.62 16.88
N ALA A 64 3.62 12.84 17.09
CA ALA A 64 4.06 12.42 18.41
C ALA A 64 4.51 13.60 19.29
N THR A 65 5.19 14.59 18.71
CA THR A 65 5.62 15.80 19.42
C THR A 65 4.42 16.63 19.87
N LEU A 66 3.43 16.82 18.99
CA LEU A 66 2.20 17.54 19.33
C LEU A 66 1.38 16.80 20.39
N ALA A 67 1.25 15.47 20.27
CA ALA A 67 0.62 14.64 21.29
C ALA A 67 1.31 14.79 22.65
N GLY A 68 2.65 14.68 22.68
CA GLY A 68 3.45 14.88 23.89
C GLY A 68 3.30 16.28 24.49
N ALA A 69 3.28 17.33 23.66
CA ALA A 69 3.08 18.70 24.10
C ALA A 69 1.69 18.91 24.73
N ILE A 70 0.64 18.35 24.13
CA ILE A 70 -0.74 18.38 24.68
C ILE A 70 -0.78 17.65 26.04
N SER A 71 -0.14 16.48 26.14
CA SER A 71 -0.03 15.76 27.41
C SER A 71 0.73 16.56 28.48
N MET A 72 1.81 17.24 28.11
CA MET A 72 2.55 18.12 29.03
C MET A 72 1.67 19.29 29.52
N LEU A 73 0.91 19.94 28.63
CA LEU A 73 -0.01 21.01 29.02
C LEU A 73 -1.10 20.51 29.98
N GLY A 74 -1.62 19.30 29.78
CA GLY A 74 -2.55 18.66 30.71
C GLY A 74 -1.94 18.47 32.11
N ASN A 75 -0.68 18.02 32.17
CA ASN A 75 0.05 17.87 33.44
C ASN A 75 0.31 19.23 34.12
N PHE A 76 0.69 20.26 33.36
CA PHE A 76 0.86 21.62 33.90
C PHE A 76 -0.46 22.20 34.41
N ALA A 77 -1.58 22.00 33.71
CA ALA A 77 -2.90 22.44 34.15
C ALA A 77 -3.31 21.76 35.48
N PHE A 78 -2.97 20.48 35.66
CA PHE A 78 -3.19 19.78 36.92
C PHE A 78 -2.32 20.32 38.07
N PHE A 79 -1.02 20.53 37.82
CA PHE A 79 -0.07 20.97 38.85
C PHE A 79 -0.19 22.46 39.22
N LEU A 80 -0.48 23.33 38.25
CA LEU A 80 -0.63 24.77 38.43
C LEU A 80 -2.07 25.19 38.77
N GLY A 81 -3.08 24.44 38.30
CA GLY A 81 -4.50 24.69 38.58
C GLY A 81 -5.01 24.02 39.87
N GLY A 82 -4.25 23.10 40.46
CA GLY A 82 -4.61 22.38 41.70
C GLY A 82 -4.46 23.19 42.99
N SER A 83 -3.95 24.43 42.92
CA SER A 83 -3.72 25.27 44.09
C SER A 83 -4.23 26.70 43.87
N ARG A 84 -5.52 26.92 44.16
CA ARG A 84 -6.07 28.09 44.88
C ARG A 84 -7.60 28.18 44.76
N ASP A 85 -8.27 27.99 45.90
CA ASP A 85 -9.53 28.64 46.27
C ASP A 85 -10.74 28.53 45.33
N ASN A 86 -11.12 27.33 44.90
CA ASN A 86 -12.52 27.14 44.51
C ASN A 86 -13.06 25.79 44.97
N ASN A 87 -14.07 25.85 45.81
CA ASN A 87 -14.76 24.71 46.44
C ASN A 87 -15.63 23.94 45.42
N ASN A 88 -15.15 23.79 44.18
CA ASN A 88 -15.86 23.18 43.07
C ASN A 88 -15.21 21.82 42.70
N PRO A 89 -15.66 20.71 43.31
CA PRO A 89 -15.14 19.37 43.02
C PRO A 89 -15.23 18.99 41.52
N PHE A 90 -16.14 19.60 40.76
CA PHE A 90 -16.27 19.35 39.32
C PHE A 90 -15.08 19.84 38.49
N GLY A 91 -14.34 20.87 38.95
CA GLY A 91 -13.14 21.35 38.26
C GLY A 91 -11.98 20.34 38.32
N PHE A 92 -11.74 19.76 39.49
CA PHE A 92 -10.71 18.72 39.68
C PHE A 92 -11.05 17.44 38.91
N VAL A 93 -12.32 17.01 38.94
CA VAL A 93 -12.80 15.86 38.16
C VAL A 93 -12.63 16.11 36.66
N GLY A 94 -12.93 17.32 36.17
CA GLY A 94 -12.74 17.70 34.78
C GLY A 94 -11.27 17.60 34.32
N VAL A 95 -10.33 18.06 35.14
CA VAL A 95 -8.89 17.93 34.83
C VAL A 95 -8.44 16.47 34.85
N LEU A 96 -8.89 15.68 35.82
CA LEU A 96 -8.56 14.26 35.92
C LEU A 96 -9.08 13.46 34.71
N VAL A 97 -10.32 13.74 34.29
CA VAL A 97 -10.90 13.15 33.08
C VAL A 97 -10.12 13.56 31.84
N ALA A 98 -9.77 14.85 31.70
CA ALA A 98 -8.98 15.32 30.56
C ALA A 98 -7.57 14.69 30.50
N MET A 99 -6.91 14.47 31.65
CA MET A 99 -5.61 13.80 31.73
C MET A 99 -5.67 12.34 31.25
N LEU A 100 -6.80 11.65 31.44
CA LEU A 100 -6.99 10.30 30.94
C LEU A 100 -7.40 10.32 29.47
N VAL A 101 -8.40 11.12 29.11
CA VAL A 101 -9.02 11.13 27.78
C VAL A 101 -8.10 11.70 26.70
N ALA A 102 -7.33 12.76 27.00
CA ALA A 102 -6.50 13.41 25.98
C ALA A 102 -5.38 12.49 25.42
N PRO A 103 -4.61 11.76 26.23
CA PRO A 103 -3.67 10.75 25.73
C PRO A 103 -4.36 9.65 24.90
N PHE A 104 -5.52 9.15 25.33
CA PHE A 104 -6.27 8.16 24.56
C PHE A 104 -6.72 8.71 23.20
N ALA A 105 -7.23 9.94 23.15
CA ALA A 105 -7.62 10.60 21.91
C ALA A 105 -6.42 10.79 20.98
N ALA A 106 -5.28 11.26 21.51
CA ALA A 106 -4.04 11.43 20.75
C ALA A 106 -3.54 10.09 20.18
N MET A 107 -3.60 9.01 20.98
CA MET A 107 -3.24 7.66 20.55
C MET A 107 -4.15 7.18 19.40
N ILE A 108 -5.46 7.41 19.48
CA ILE A 108 -6.41 7.06 18.41
C ILE A 108 -6.08 7.80 17.11
N VAL A 109 -5.81 9.11 17.20
CA VAL A 109 -5.43 9.93 16.04
C VAL A 109 -4.11 9.42 15.44
N GLN A 110 -3.10 9.16 16.27
CA GLN A 110 -1.81 8.64 15.82
C GLN A 110 -1.95 7.29 15.11
N MET A 111 -2.74 6.35 15.68
CA MET A 111 -3.03 5.06 15.05
C MET A 111 -3.78 5.23 13.72
N ALA A 112 -4.74 6.16 13.64
CA ALA A 112 -5.48 6.41 12.41
C ALA A 112 -4.55 6.94 11.30
N VAL A 113 -3.71 7.94 11.62
CA VAL A 113 -2.71 8.49 10.69
C VAL A 113 -1.75 7.39 10.22
N SER A 114 -1.31 6.52 11.14
CA SER A 114 -0.37 5.44 10.82
C SER A 114 -0.95 4.46 9.82
N ARG A 115 -2.16 3.97 10.10
CA ARG A 115 -2.85 3.05 9.19
C ARG A 115 -3.08 3.64 7.81
N THR A 116 -3.47 4.91 7.72
CA THR A 116 -3.66 5.57 6.42
C THR A 116 -2.36 5.62 5.62
N ARG A 117 -1.22 5.93 6.27
CA ARG A 117 0.09 5.97 5.58
C ARG A 117 0.54 4.60 5.10
N GLU A 118 0.30 3.54 5.85
CA GLU A 118 0.59 2.16 5.44
C GLU A 118 -0.18 1.77 4.17
N TYR A 119 -1.49 2.05 4.11
CA TYR A 119 -2.29 1.78 2.89
C TYR A 119 -1.85 2.64 1.70
N GLU A 120 -1.47 3.89 1.94
CA GLU A 120 -0.91 4.76 0.89
C GLU A 120 0.43 4.23 0.36
N ALA A 121 1.30 3.74 1.25
CA ALA A 121 2.57 3.13 0.90
C ALA A 121 2.38 1.80 0.16
N ASP A 122 1.41 0.97 0.56
CA ASP A 122 1.04 -0.26 -0.16
C ASP A 122 0.60 0.04 -1.59
N ARG A 123 -0.35 0.97 -1.74
CA ARG A 123 -0.84 1.41 -3.05
C ARG A 123 0.32 1.95 -3.89
N ARG A 124 1.14 2.83 -3.33
CA ARG A 124 2.23 3.47 -4.07
C ARG A 124 3.34 2.49 -4.44
N GLY A 125 3.70 1.58 -3.53
CA GLY A 125 4.66 0.50 -3.79
C GLY A 125 4.17 -0.43 -4.90
N ALA A 126 2.89 -0.81 -4.87
CA ALA A 126 2.26 -1.58 -5.92
C ALA A 126 2.23 -0.87 -7.28
N GLU A 127 1.97 0.45 -7.31
CA GLU A 127 2.05 1.27 -8.52
C GLU A 127 3.48 1.32 -9.09
N ILE A 128 4.50 1.46 -8.24
CA ILE A 128 5.91 1.51 -8.64
C ILE A 128 6.33 0.17 -9.26
N CYS A 129 5.93 -0.95 -8.66
CA CYS A 129 6.25 -2.29 -9.16
C CYS A 129 5.36 -2.76 -10.30
N GLY A 130 4.20 -2.11 -10.52
CA GLY A 130 3.24 -2.47 -11.56
C GLY A 130 2.44 -3.74 -11.28
N ASN A 131 2.62 -4.39 -10.13
CA ASN A 131 1.86 -5.58 -9.74
C ASN A 131 1.62 -5.62 -8.21
N PRO A 132 0.39 -5.34 -7.74
CA PRO A 132 0.05 -5.38 -6.32
C PRO A 132 0.21 -6.76 -5.66
N LEU A 133 0.12 -7.85 -6.44
CA LEU A 133 0.18 -9.21 -5.90
C LEU A 133 1.58 -9.59 -5.41
N TRP A 134 2.63 -8.93 -5.90
CA TRP A 134 3.98 -9.15 -5.39
C TRP A 134 4.12 -8.70 -3.95
N LEU A 135 3.59 -7.52 -3.61
CA LEU A 135 3.58 -7.04 -2.23
C LEU A 135 2.67 -7.90 -1.34
N ALA A 136 1.50 -8.30 -1.85
CA ALA A 136 0.58 -9.17 -1.10
C ALA A 136 1.22 -10.54 -0.78
N SER A 137 1.92 -11.14 -1.75
CA SER A 137 2.65 -12.40 -1.56
C SER A 137 3.80 -12.23 -0.55
N ALA A 138 4.56 -11.14 -0.66
CA ALA A 138 5.63 -10.82 0.28
C ALA A 138 5.11 -10.69 1.72
N LEU A 139 4.06 -9.89 1.95
CA LEU A 139 3.43 -9.70 3.26
C LEU A 139 3.00 -11.03 3.89
N ASN A 140 2.35 -11.91 3.11
CA ASN A 140 1.94 -13.23 3.58
C ASN A 140 3.14 -14.13 3.96
N LYS A 141 4.25 -14.06 3.21
CA LYS A 141 5.47 -14.82 3.53
C LYS A 141 6.19 -14.28 4.76
N ILE A 142 6.27 -12.97 4.90
CA ILE A 142 6.90 -12.32 6.07
C ILE A 142 6.08 -12.66 7.32
N ALA A 143 4.74 -12.61 7.25
CA ALA A 143 3.87 -12.92 8.40
C ALA A 143 4.09 -14.33 8.93
N ARG A 144 4.08 -15.32 8.02
CA ARG A 144 4.35 -16.71 8.38
C ARG A 144 5.77 -16.94 8.87
N GLY A 145 6.74 -16.17 8.35
CA GLY A 145 8.15 -16.29 8.74
C GLY A 145 8.45 -15.66 10.10
N ALA A 146 7.78 -14.56 10.46
CA ALA A 146 7.93 -13.88 11.74
C ALA A 146 7.45 -14.75 12.91
N GLU A 147 6.37 -15.52 12.73
CA GLU A 147 5.87 -16.45 13.75
C GLU A 147 6.87 -17.58 14.08
N GLN A 148 7.77 -17.92 13.15
CA GLN A 148 8.60 -19.12 13.23
C GLN A 148 10.02 -18.89 13.74
N ILE A 149 10.49 -17.64 13.82
CA ILE A 149 11.87 -17.31 14.18
C ILE A 149 11.87 -16.45 15.43
N PRO A 150 12.18 -17.02 16.61
CA PRO A 150 12.44 -16.22 17.80
C PRO A 150 13.60 -15.26 17.51
N ASN A 151 13.42 -13.96 17.76
CA ASN A 151 14.52 -13.00 17.68
C ASN A 151 14.94 -12.57 19.08
N GLU A 152 15.93 -13.27 19.63
CA GLU A 152 16.51 -12.98 20.94
C GLU A 152 17.05 -11.55 21.06
N ASP A 153 17.50 -10.92 19.97
CA ASP A 153 18.01 -9.54 20.01
C ASP A 153 16.89 -8.51 20.21
N VAL A 154 15.71 -8.76 19.63
CA VAL A 154 14.53 -7.88 19.79
C VAL A 154 13.81 -8.16 21.11
N GLU A 155 13.79 -9.42 21.56
CA GLU A 155 13.34 -9.75 22.92
C GLU A 155 14.17 -9.04 23.99
N ARG A 156 15.50 -8.93 23.78
CA ARG A 156 16.41 -8.19 24.67
C ARG A 156 16.27 -6.67 24.56
N ASN A 157 15.77 -6.16 23.43
CA ASN A 157 15.56 -4.73 23.22
C ASN A 157 14.20 -4.44 22.53
N PRO A 158 13.09 -4.49 23.28
CA PRO A 158 11.74 -4.28 22.74
C PRO A 158 11.56 -2.94 22.02
N ALA A 159 12.41 -1.95 22.36
CA ALA A 159 12.42 -0.66 21.68
C ALA A 159 12.78 -0.78 20.19
N MET A 160 13.36 -1.88 19.71
CA MET A 160 13.66 -2.11 18.29
C MET A 160 12.47 -2.69 17.50
N ALA A 161 11.43 -3.18 18.17
CA ALA A 161 10.31 -3.88 17.53
C ALA A 161 9.57 -3.01 16.49
N HIS A 162 9.53 -1.69 16.69
CA HIS A 162 8.88 -0.74 15.77
C HIS A 162 9.60 -0.56 14.43
N LEU A 163 10.83 -1.09 14.27
CA LEU A 163 11.58 -1.06 13.02
C LEU A 163 11.31 -2.29 12.14
N PHE A 164 10.45 -3.19 12.59
CA PHE A 164 10.13 -4.42 11.87
C PHE A 164 8.81 -4.30 11.13
N ILE A 165 8.76 -4.79 9.88
CA ILE A 165 7.53 -4.87 9.07
C ILE A 165 6.43 -5.63 9.81
N ILE A 166 6.82 -6.64 10.59
CA ILE A 166 5.94 -7.44 11.44
C ILE A 166 6.56 -7.54 12.82
N ASN A 167 5.77 -7.29 13.86
CA ASN A 167 6.21 -7.38 15.24
C ASN A 167 6.79 -8.78 15.52
N PRO A 168 8.08 -8.89 15.88
CA PRO A 168 8.74 -10.17 16.11
C PRO A 168 8.65 -10.68 17.55
N LEU A 169 7.96 -9.96 18.44
CA LEU A 169 7.81 -10.37 19.84
C LEU A 169 6.75 -11.47 19.97
N HIS A 170 7.12 -12.61 20.55
CA HIS A 170 6.21 -13.69 20.89
C HIS A 170 5.53 -13.44 22.24
N GLY A 171 4.69 -12.39 22.32
CA GLY A 171 3.93 -12.01 23.51
C GLY A 171 2.43 -12.19 23.32
N GLU A 172 1.87 -13.31 23.79
CA GLU A 172 0.42 -13.51 23.79
C GLU A 172 -0.31 -12.41 24.58
N ARG A 173 -1.34 -11.82 23.95
CA ARG A 173 -2.47 -11.05 24.51
C ARG A 173 -2.37 -9.54 24.75
N MET A 174 -1.25 -8.84 24.58
CA MET A 174 -1.23 -7.37 24.77
C MET A 174 -0.70 -6.53 23.60
N ASP A 175 -0.28 -7.14 22.50
CA ASP A 175 0.41 -6.45 21.39
C ASP A 175 -0.51 -5.75 20.37
N ASN A 176 -1.83 -5.90 20.52
CA ASN A 176 -2.81 -5.30 19.60
C ASN A 176 -3.18 -3.84 19.92
N LEU A 177 -2.84 -3.33 21.11
CA LEU A 177 -3.12 -1.93 21.48
C LEU A 177 -2.04 -0.94 21.02
N PHE A 178 -0.89 -1.47 20.56
CA PHE A 178 0.25 -0.70 20.09
C PHE A 178 0.74 -1.12 18.69
N SER A 179 0.01 -1.99 17.99
CA SER A 179 0.26 -2.26 16.57
C SER A 179 -0.01 -1.00 15.75
N THR A 180 1.07 -0.31 15.40
CA THR A 180 1.04 0.89 14.54
C THR A 180 0.73 0.55 13.08
N HIS A 181 0.74 -0.73 12.72
CA HIS A 181 0.40 -1.23 11.39
C HIS A 181 -1.04 -1.77 11.34
N PRO A 182 -1.77 -1.57 10.23
CA PRO A 182 -3.03 -2.27 10.01
C PRO A 182 -2.77 -3.78 9.90
N SER A 183 -3.77 -4.61 10.17
CA SER A 183 -3.61 -6.06 10.09
C SER A 183 -3.13 -6.48 8.69
N THR A 184 -2.21 -7.44 8.66
CA THR A 184 -1.58 -7.93 7.43
C THR A 184 -2.64 -8.44 6.45
N GLU A 185 -3.69 -9.09 6.94
CA GLU A 185 -4.79 -9.62 6.15
C GLU A 185 -5.55 -8.52 5.42
N ASN A 186 -5.78 -7.37 6.08
CA ASN A 186 -6.49 -6.24 5.47
C ASN A 186 -5.64 -5.59 4.37
N ARG A 187 -4.33 -5.46 4.58
CA ARG A 187 -3.38 -4.98 3.56
C ARG A 187 -3.36 -5.90 2.34
N ILE A 188 -3.28 -7.22 2.58
CA ILE A 188 -3.33 -8.24 1.52
C ILE A 188 -4.65 -8.13 0.73
N ALA A 189 -5.79 -8.02 1.42
CA ALA A 189 -7.08 -7.88 0.77
C ALA A 189 -7.17 -6.63 -0.11
N ALA A 190 -6.70 -5.48 0.39
CA ALA A 190 -6.67 -4.23 -0.37
C ALA A 190 -5.78 -4.33 -1.63
N LEU A 191 -4.61 -4.96 -1.52
CA LEU A 191 -3.72 -5.20 -2.67
C LEU A 191 -4.35 -6.15 -3.71
N GLN A 192 -5.06 -7.19 -3.26
CA GLN A 192 -5.79 -8.09 -4.15
C GLN A 192 -6.92 -7.36 -4.88
N GLU A 193 -7.65 -6.47 -4.20
CA GLU A 193 -8.68 -5.63 -4.81
C GLU A 193 -8.07 -4.69 -5.86
N MET A 194 -6.95 -4.03 -5.53
CA MET A 194 -6.20 -3.20 -6.45
C MET A 194 -5.75 -3.97 -7.70
N ALA A 195 -5.27 -5.21 -7.54
CA ALA A 195 -4.90 -6.07 -8.67
C ALA A 195 -6.10 -6.41 -9.56
N ARG A 196 -7.29 -6.66 -8.99
CA ARG A 196 -8.52 -6.87 -9.75
C ARG A 196 -8.91 -5.62 -10.54
N ALA A 197 -8.81 -4.44 -9.93
CA ALA A 197 -9.09 -3.17 -10.59
C ALA A 197 -8.12 -2.89 -11.76
N MET A 198 -6.82 -3.16 -11.57
CA MET A 198 -5.81 -3.06 -12.64
C MET A 198 -6.05 -4.08 -13.78
N GLY A 199 -6.47 -5.29 -13.44
CA GLY A 199 -6.85 -6.33 -14.40
C GLY A 199 -8.12 -5.96 -15.20
N ALA A 200 -9.14 -5.40 -14.54
CA ALA A 200 -10.36 -4.92 -15.19
C ALA A 200 -10.11 -3.69 -16.09
N ALA A 201 -9.12 -2.85 -15.75
CA ALA A 201 -8.69 -1.72 -16.57
C ALA A 201 -7.86 -2.14 -17.81
N SER A 202 -7.42 -3.40 -17.89
CA SER A 202 -6.63 -3.88 -19.02
C SER A 202 -7.48 -4.01 -20.29
N PRO A 203 -7.00 -3.55 -21.48
CA PRO A 203 -7.77 -3.56 -22.73
C PRO A 203 -8.29 -4.94 -23.17
N ALA A 204 -7.70 -6.03 -22.66
CA ALA A 204 -8.14 -7.39 -22.91
C ALA A 204 -9.53 -7.69 -22.31
N SER A 205 -9.86 -7.12 -21.15
CA SER A 205 -11.19 -7.25 -20.51
C SER A 205 -12.27 -6.53 -21.32
N ARG A 206 -11.95 -5.35 -21.88
CA ARG A 206 -12.89 -4.57 -22.70
C ARG A 206 -13.25 -5.22 -24.03
N ARG A 207 -12.44 -6.16 -24.53
CA ARG A 207 -12.73 -6.93 -25.76
C ARG A 207 -13.72 -8.08 -25.54
N GLN A 208 -14.04 -8.43 -24.30
CA GLN A 208 -15.03 -9.46 -23.97
C GLN A 208 -16.43 -8.88 -23.69
N ALA A 209 -16.59 -7.56 -23.71
CA ALA A 209 -17.93 -6.98 -23.77
C ALA A 209 -18.50 -7.31 -25.15
N SER A 210 -19.44 -8.26 -25.21
CA SER A 210 -20.20 -8.57 -26.41
C SER A 210 -20.74 -7.27 -27.01
N PRO A 211 -20.67 -7.07 -28.35
CA PRO A 211 -21.37 -5.96 -28.97
C PRO A 211 -22.85 -6.02 -28.54
N PRO A 212 -23.52 -4.88 -28.29
CA PRO A 212 -24.96 -4.90 -28.10
C PRO A 212 -25.58 -5.63 -29.29
N PRO A 213 -26.61 -6.48 -29.07
CA PRO A 213 -27.27 -7.17 -30.17
C PRO A 213 -27.73 -6.12 -31.18
N ILE A 214 -27.29 -6.29 -32.43
CA ILE A 214 -27.80 -5.50 -33.55
C ILE A 214 -29.29 -5.82 -33.61
N GLN A 215 -30.11 -4.88 -33.17
CA GLN A 215 -31.55 -4.95 -33.40
C GLN A 215 -31.71 -4.94 -34.93
N PRO A 216 -32.41 -5.91 -35.53
CA PRO A 216 -32.76 -5.79 -36.94
C PRO A 216 -33.51 -4.47 -37.11
N GLU A 217 -33.03 -3.59 -37.99
CA GLU A 217 -33.84 -2.48 -38.47
C GLU A 217 -35.15 -3.10 -38.98
N GLU A 218 -36.26 -2.78 -38.31
CA GLU A 218 -37.58 -3.13 -38.79
C GLU A 218 -37.77 -2.47 -40.15
N THR A 219 -37.54 -3.24 -41.22
CA THR A 219 -37.97 -2.82 -42.54
C THR A 219 -39.49 -2.86 -42.54
N SER A 220 -40.12 -1.71 -42.30
CA SER A 220 -41.57 -1.56 -42.41
C SER A 220 -41.97 -1.68 -43.89
N ALA A 221 -42.15 -2.92 -44.37
CA ALA A 221 -42.75 -3.17 -45.66
C ALA A 221 -44.28 -3.08 -45.50
N GLY A 222 -44.87 -1.99 -46.00
CA GLY A 222 -46.32 -1.86 -46.15
C GLY A 222 -46.91 -2.91 -47.10
N PRO A 223 -48.25 -3.01 -47.20
CA PRO A 223 -48.94 -4.20 -47.72
C PRO A 223 -48.77 -4.50 -49.22
N TRP A 224 -47.94 -3.75 -49.95
CA TRP A 224 -47.72 -3.89 -51.39
C TRP A 224 -46.26 -3.64 -51.82
N GLY A 225 -45.28 -4.20 -51.11
CA GLY A 225 -43.86 -4.16 -51.49
C GLY A 225 -43.30 -5.56 -51.80
N LYS A 226 -42.69 -5.75 -52.97
CA LYS A 226 -41.93 -6.98 -53.29
C LYS A 226 -40.67 -7.03 -52.42
N PRO A 227 -40.20 -8.21 -51.95
CA PRO A 227 -38.91 -8.30 -51.28
C PRO A 227 -37.80 -7.88 -52.25
N ALA A 228 -36.92 -6.99 -51.81
CA ALA A 228 -35.73 -6.61 -52.56
C ALA A 228 -34.75 -7.79 -52.58
N ASP A 229 -34.17 -8.09 -53.74
CA ASP A 229 -33.14 -9.11 -53.88
C ASP A 229 -31.90 -8.72 -53.04
N PRO A 230 -31.23 -9.69 -52.38
CA PRO A 230 -30.03 -9.40 -51.60
C PRO A 230 -28.90 -8.92 -52.53
N GLU A 231 -28.42 -7.70 -52.28
CA GLU A 231 -27.27 -7.11 -52.94
C GLU A 231 -26.00 -7.95 -52.65
N PRO A 232 -25.12 -8.22 -53.63
CA PRO A 232 -23.91 -9.00 -53.39
C PRO A 232 -22.95 -8.25 -52.46
N PRO A 233 -22.17 -8.95 -51.62
CA PRO A 233 -21.30 -8.31 -50.64
C PRO A 233 -20.25 -7.44 -51.34
N GLY A 234 -20.32 -6.12 -51.09
CA GLY A 234 -19.33 -5.16 -51.56
C GLY A 234 -17.95 -5.42 -50.97
N GLU A 235 -16.92 -5.20 -51.78
CA GLU A 235 -15.52 -5.41 -51.41
C GLU A 235 -15.12 -4.70 -50.10
N PRO A 236 -14.29 -5.34 -49.25
CA PRO A 236 -13.81 -4.71 -48.03
C PRO A 236 -12.95 -3.48 -48.35
N LYS A 237 -13.41 -2.30 -47.94
CA LYS A 237 -12.64 -1.05 -48.04
C LYS A 237 -11.31 -1.18 -47.29
N GLN A 238 -10.21 -0.97 -48.00
CA GLN A 238 -8.86 -0.96 -47.42
C GLN A 238 -8.76 0.10 -46.30
N PRO A 239 -8.10 -0.21 -45.17
CA PRO A 239 -7.91 0.76 -44.11
C PRO A 239 -6.96 1.88 -44.57
N LYS A 240 -7.37 3.13 -44.35
CA LYS A 240 -6.51 4.30 -44.61
C LYS A 240 -5.28 4.26 -43.69
N PRO A 241 -4.07 4.57 -44.17
CA PRO A 241 -2.89 4.60 -43.34
C PRO A 241 -2.99 5.74 -42.30
N ASN A 242 -2.60 5.44 -41.07
CA ASN A 242 -2.44 6.43 -40.01
C ASN A 242 -1.13 7.23 -40.22
N PRO A 243 -0.98 8.44 -39.63
CA PRO A 243 0.16 9.33 -39.91
C PRO A 243 1.52 8.82 -39.42
N TRP A 244 1.53 7.65 -38.77
CA TRP A 244 2.69 7.09 -38.07
C TRP A 244 3.10 5.69 -38.59
N GLY A 245 2.68 5.33 -39.80
CA GLY A 245 3.33 4.30 -40.62
C GLY A 245 3.41 2.89 -40.03
N ARG A 246 2.46 2.47 -39.18
CA ARG A 246 2.44 1.09 -38.64
C ARG A 246 1.09 0.42 -38.89
N ASN A 247 1.14 -0.62 -39.73
CA ASN A 247 0.00 -1.47 -40.05
C ASN A 247 -0.20 -2.50 -38.90
N PRO A 248 -1.38 -2.58 -38.26
CA PRO A 248 -1.57 -3.42 -37.07
C PRO A 248 -1.80 -4.92 -37.36
N THR A 249 -1.79 -5.34 -38.62
CA THR A 249 -2.02 -6.74 -39.02
C THR A 249 -0.94 -7.21 -40.00
N GLY A 250 0.14 -7.77 -39.46
CA GLY A 250 1.19 -8.44 -40.24
C GLY A 250 2.00 -9.39 -39.37
N PRO A 251 2.43 -10.56 -39.87
CA PRO A 251 3.13 -11.55 -39.06
C PRO A 251 4.52 -11.06 -38.66
N ARG A 252 4.85 -11.15 -37.35
CA ARG A 252 6.22 -10.93 -36.85
C ARG A 252 7.11 -12.07 -37.32
N ASN A 253 7.95 -11.81 -38.30
CA ASN A 253 8.96 -12.77 -38.73
C ASN A 253 10.05 -12.89 -37.65
N VAL A 254 10.20 -14.11 -37.14
CA VAL A 254 11.20 -14.52 -36.16
C VAL A 254 12.45 -15.01 -36.90
N ARG A 255 13.63 -14.50 -36.53
CA ARG A 255 15.01 -15.09 -36.61
C ARG A 255 16.03 -13.95 -36.66
N SER A 256 17.22 -14.00 -36.09
CA SER A 256 17.84 -14.73 -34.98
C SER A 256 19.24 -14.09 -34.81
N LYS A 257 19.78 -14.14 -33.58
CA LYS A 257 21.20 -14.29 -33.19
C LYS A 257 21.58 -13.35 -32.03
N GLY A 258 21.85 -13.94 -30.87
CA GLY A 258 22.85 -13.42 -29.92
C GLY A 258 24.14 -14.22 -30.08
N PRO A 259 24.93 -14.38 -29.01
CA PRO A 259 25.27 -13.42 -27.97
C PRO A 259 26.70 -12.86 -28.24
N TRP A 260 27.02 -11.68 -27.71
CA TRP A 260 28.20 -10.85 -28.02
C TRP A 260 28.08 -10.01 -29.30
N SER A 261 27.18 -9.03 -29.26
CA SER A 261 27.30 -7.73 -29.93
C SER A 261 26.49 -6.72 -29.15
#